data_AF-A0A6M3ME23-F1
#
_entry.id   AF-A0A6M3ME23-F1
#
_cell.length_a   1.000
_cell.length_b   1.000
_cell.length_c   1.000
_cell.angle_alpha   90.00
_cell.angle_beta   90.00
_cell.angle_gamma   90.00
#
_symmetry.space_group_name_H-M   'P 1'
#
loop_
_entity.id
_entity.type
_entity.pdbx_description
1 polymer ?
#
loop_
_entity_poly.entity_id
_entity_poly.type
_entity_poly.pdbx_seq_one_letter_code
_entity_poly.pdbx_strand_id
1 'polypeptide(L)'
;MRMTQHWAYLNEEGMKTWGHIYPDKTVPVLSMIPQYGPLGPPDSPPQHYFLVYLEELTEKQLEATLDILTERFQAPREVMRKEFMEHGLPLRQSLTNGSGTNNPGMFL
;
A
#
# COMPACT_ATOMS: atom_id res chain seq x y z
N MET A 1 -0.93 -3.26 19.98
CA MET A 1 -2.01 -3.45 18.99
C MET A 1 -2.67 -2.09 18.77
N ARG A 2 -2.70 -1.58 17.52
CA ARG A 2 -3.23 -0.24 17.24
C ARG A 2 -4.74 -0.24 17.49
N MET A 3 -5.25 0.78 18.20
CA MET A 3 -6.69 0.88 18.51
C MET A 3 -7.52 1.20 17.26
N THR A 4 -6.94 1.98 16.36
CA THR A 4 -7.58 2.37 15.09
C THR A 4 -6.87 1.72 13.92
N GLN A 5 -7.61 0.97 13.11
CA GLN A 5 -7.13 0.35 11.88
C GLN A 5 -7.78 1.04 10.70
N HIS A 6 -7.01 1.18 9.62
CA HIS A 6 -7.47 1.72 8.36
C HIS A 6 -7.10 0.77 7.23
N TRP A 7 -7.94 0.71 6.21
CA TRP A 7 -7.68 -0.12 5.04
C TRP A 7 -8.12 0.59 3.76
N ALA A 8 -7.52 0.21 2.65
CA ALA A 8 -7.97 0.54 1.30
C ALA A 8 -8.54 -0.71 0.63
N TYR A 9 -9.61 -0.55 -0.14
CA TYR A 9 -10.24 -1.63 -0.89
C TYR A 9 -9.68 -1.66 -2.31
N LEU A 10 -9.07 -2.78 -2.71
CA LEU A 10 -8.59 -2.99 -4.06
C LEU A 10 -9.75 -3.06 -5.05
N ASN A 11 -9.62 -2.34 -6.17
CA ASN A 11 -10.52 -2.47 -7.30
C ASN A 11 -10.12 -3.68 -8.18
N GLU A 12 -10.77 -3.87 -9.33
CA GLU A 12 -10.49 -5.01 -10.21
C GLU A 12 -9.03 -5.04 -10.72
N GLU A 13 -8.45 -3.88 -11.05
CA GLU A 13 -7.06 -3.77 -11.49
C GLU A 13 -6.08 -4.03 -10.33
N GLY A 14 -6.39 -3.48 -9.15
CA GLY A 14 -5.68 -3.75 -7.91
C GLY A 14 -5.67 -5.24 -7.59
N MET A 15 -6.81 -5.92 -7.74
CA MET A 15 -6.91 -7.36 -7.50
C MET A 15 -6.13 -8.20 -8.51
N LYS A 16 -6.06 -7.80 -9.79
CA LYS A 16 -5.20 -8.49 -10.78
C LYS A 16 -3.73 -8.43 -10.39
N THR A 17 -3.29 -7.32 -9.81
CA THR A 17 -1.88 -7.11 -9.45
C THR A 17 -1.55 -7.71 -8.07
N TRP A 18 -2.41 -7.48 -7.09
CA TRP A 18 -2.13 -7.70 -5.67
C TRP A 18 -3.05 -8.72 -5.00
N GLY A 19 -4.06 -9.24 -5.68
CA GLY A 19 -5.09 -10.10 -5.07
C GLY A 19 -4.58 -11.43 -4.53
N HIS A 20 -3.44 -11.91 -5.01
CA HIS A 20 -2.79 -13.10 -4.45
C HIS A 20 -2.10 -12.82 -3.09
N ILE A 21 -1.81 -11.56 -2.78
CA ILE A 21 -1.28 -11.08 -1.49
C ILE A 21 -2.42 -10.65 -0.55
N TYR A 22 -3.47 -10.04 -1.12
CA TYR A 22 -4.64 -9.52 -0.40
C TYR A 22 -5.93 -10.16 -0.91
N PRO A 23 -6.20 -11.43 -0.54
CA PRO A 23 -7.34 -12.19 -1.08
C PRO A 23 -8.71 -11.62 -0.64
N ASP A 24 -8.76 -10.91 0.49
CA ASP A 24 -9.96 -10.23 0.99
C ASP A 24 -10.18 -8.84 0.37
N LYS A 25 -9.33 -8.45 -0.60
CA LYS A 25 -9.32 -7.15 -1.27
C LYS A 25 -8.95 -5.98 -0.37
N THR A 26 -8.53 -6.21 0.87
CA THR A 26 -8.19 -5.13 1.80
C THR A 26 -6.69 -5.02 1.98
N VAL A 27 -6.18 -3.79 1.94
CA VAL A 27 -4.77 -3.49 2.21
C VAL A 27 -4.73 -2.58 3.45
N PRO A 28 -4.00 -2.95 4.52
CA PRO A 28 -3.89 -2.09 5.69
C PRO A 28 -3.09 -0.83 5.31
N VAL A 29 -3.59 0.34 5.72
CA VAL A 29 -2.99 1.65 5.40
C VAL A 29 -2.83 2.49 6.65
N LEU A 30 -1.89 3.44 6.62
CA LEU A 30 -1.63 4.33 7.75
C LEU A 30 -2.79 5.29 8.04
N SER A 31 -3.50 5.70 6.99
CA SER A 31 -4.61 6.66 7.01
C SER A 31 -5.62 6.35 5.91
N MET A 32 -6.89 6.63 6.15
CA MET A 32 -7.94 6.56 5.12
C MET A 32 -7.89 7.71 4.10
N ILE A 33 -7.14 8.76 4.41
CA ILE A 33 -6.98 9.92 3.54
C ILE A 33 -5.75 9.68 2.67
N PRO A 34 -5.89 9.62 1.33
CA PRO A 34 -4.74 9.46 0.46
C PRO A 34 -3.88 10.72 0.50
N GLN A 35 -2.57 10.53 0.41
CA GLN A 35 -1.60 11.60 0.21
C GLN A 35 -1.50 11.93 -1.28
N TYR A 36 -1.10 13.15 -1.59
CA TYR A 36 -0.83 13.60 -2.95
C TYR A 36 0.65 13.93 -3.10
N GLY A 37 1.33 13.26 -4.02
CA GLY A 37 2.76 13.43 -4.19
C GLY A 37 3.33 12.65 -5.37
N PRO A 38 4.61 12.89 -5.71
CA PRO A 38 5.28 12.17 -6.78
C PRO A 38 5.44 10.68 -6.43
N LEU A 39 5.12 9.80 -7.37
CA LEU A 39 5.35 8.36 -7.26
C LEU A 39 6.11 7.83 -8.48
N GLY A 40 7.39 7.51 -8.29
CA GLY A 40 8.27 6.99 -9.33
C GLY A 40 9.38 7.99 -9.67
N PRO A 41 9.85 8.00 -10.94
CA PRO A 41 10.90 8.92 -11.39
C PRO A 41 10.59 10.40 -11.09
N PRO A 42 11.61 11.27 -10.93
CA PRO A 42 11.45 12.68 -10.57
C PRO A 42 10.44 13.47 -11.43
N ASP A 43 10.32 13.11 -12.71
CA ASP A 43 9.46 13.81 -13.67
C ASP A 43 8.02 13.23 -13.75
N SER A 44 7.69 12.28 -12.87
CA SER A 44 6.36 11.67 -12.86
C SER A 44 5.33 12.66 -12.33
N PRO A 45 4.14 12.77 -12.95
CA PRO A 45 3.08 13.61 -12.41
C PRO A 45 2.70 13.12 -11.01
N PRO A 46 2.44 14.04 -10.06
CA PRO A 46 1.97 13.68 -8.74
C PRO A 46 0.65 12.92 -8.81
N GLN A 47 0.48 11.97 -7.90
CA GLN A 47 -0.68 11.09 -7.85
C GLN A 47 -1.15 10.91 -6.42
N HIS A 48 -2.40 10.50 -6.27
CA HIS A 48 -2.94 10.13 -4.97
C HIS A 48 -2.54 8.71 -4.60
N TYR A 49 -2.10 8.51 -3.35
CA TYR A 49 -1.69 7.21 -2.84
C TYR A 49 -1.95 7.06 -1.34
N PHE A 50 -2.14 5.82 -0.92
CA PHE A 50 -2.13 5.44 0.48
C PHE A 50 -0.73 4.95 0.85
N LEU A 51 -0.29 5.22 2.08
CA LEU A 51 0.86 4.52 2.64
C LEU A 51 0.37 3.23 3.31
N VAL A 52 0.87 2.10 2.84
CA VAL A 52 0.58 0.78 3.40
C VAL A 52 1.19 0.71 4.81
N TYR A 53 0.44 0.16 5.76
CA TYR A 53 0.93 -0.01 7.12
C TYR A 53 1.70 -1.33 7.23
N LEU A 54 3.01 -1.26 7.06
CA LEU A 54 3.89 -2.42 6.98
C LEU A 54 3.85 -3.32 8.23
N GLU A 55 3.62 -2.75 9.42
CA GLU A 55 3.54 -3.51 10.67
C GLU A 55 2.32 -4.44 10.75
N GLU A 56 1.29 -4.20 9.94
CA GLU A 56 0.10 -5.06 9.85
C GLU A 56 0.21 -6.10 8.73
N LEU A 57 1.31 -6.10 7.97
CA LEU A 57 1.58 -7.14 6.99
C LEU A 57 2.13 -8.37 7.69
N THR A 58 1.64 -9.55 7.29
CA THR A 58 2.32 -10.79 7.61
C THR A 58 3.67 -10.85 6.87
N GLU A 59 4.63 -11.61 7.42
CA GLU A 59 5.93 -11.82 6.77
C GLU A 59 5.76 -12.34 5.33
N LYS A 60 4.81 -13.26 5.10
CA LYS A 60 4.50 -13.77 3.75
C LYS A 60 4.02 -12.67 2.80
N GLN A 61 3.17 -11.76 3.27
CA GLN A 61 2.69 -10.64 2.44
C GLN A 61 3.82 -9.67 2.12
N LEU A 62 4.68 -9.38 3.11
CA LEU A 62 5.86 -8.54 2.91
C LEU A 62 6.81 -9.16 1.89
N GLU A 63 7.13 -10.46 2.03
CA GLU A 63 8.03 -11.13 1.08
C GLU A 63 7.46 -11.17 -0.34
N ALA A 64 6.17 -11.52 -0.50
CA ALA A 64 5.54 -11.53 -1.82
C ALA A 64 5.48 -10.13 -2.45
N THR A 65 5.27 -9.10 -1.64
CA THR A 65 5.30 -7.70 -2.08
C THR A 65 6.70 -7.31 -2.58
N LEU A 66 7.74 -7.69 -1.82
CA LEU A 66 9.12 -7.46 -2.22
C LEU A 66 9.44 -8.19 -3.54
N ASP A 67 8.98 -9.42 -3.72
CA ASP A 67 9.23 -10.19 -4.95
C ASP A 67 8.70 -9.46 -6.20
N ILE A 68 7.44 -9.03 -6.18
CA ILE A 68 6.84 -8.27 -7.30
C ILE A 68 7.62 -6.99 -7.59
N LEU A 69 8.02 -6.27 -6.53
CA LEU A 69 8.65 -4.97 -6.68
C LEU A 69 10.11 -5.13 -7.15
N THR A 70 10.83 -6.13 -6.67
CA THR A 70 12.19 -6.43 -7.16
C THR A 70 12.18 -6.83 -8.64
N GLU A 71 11.20 -7.62 -9.08
CA GLU A 71 11.01 -7.96 -10.48
C GLU A 71 10.68 -6.72 -11.32
N ARG A 72 9.74 -5.89 -10.83
CA ARG A 72 9.28 -4.69 -11.54
C ARG A 72 10.34 -3.60 -11.68
N PHE A 73 11.13 -3.37 -10.64
CA PHE A 73 12.12 -2.29 -10.58
C PHE A 73 13.55 -2.76 -10.88
N GLN A 74 13.75 -4.08 -11.10
CA GLN A 74 15.07 -4.68 -11.34
C GLN A 74 16.12 -4.28 -10.29
N ALA A 75 15.67 -4.14 -9.04
CA ALA A 75 16.48 -3.68 -7.92
C ALA A 75 16.71 -4.83 -6.92
N PRO A 76 17.87 -4.87 -6.23
CA PRO A 76 18.13 -5.89 -5.21
C PRO A 76 17.07 -5.87 -4.09
N ARG A 77 16.67 -7.05 -3.61
CA ARG A 77 15.67 -7.21 -2.53
C ARG A 77 15.99 -6.41 -1.28
N GLU A 78 17.27 -6.37 -0.89
CA GLU A 78 17.73 -5.64 0.29
C GLU A 78 17.57 -4.13 0.14
N VAL A 79 17.85 -3.59 -1.05
CA VAL A 79 17.67 -2.16 -1.36
C VAL A 79 16.18 -1.81 -1.30
N MET A 80 15.33 -2.62 -1.93
CA MET A 80 13.87 -2.42 -1.91
C MET A 80 13.31 -2.51 -0.50
N ARG A 81 13.75 -3.50 0.28
CA ARG A 81 13.35 -3.64 1.69
C ARG A 81 13.74 -2.41 2.49
N LYS A 82 14.98 -1.93 2.38
CA LYS A 82 15.44 -0.75 3.10
C LYS A 82 14.61 0.48 2.74
N GLU A 83 14.43 0.73 1.44
CA GLU A 83 13.64 1.85 0.94
C GLU A 83 12.21 1.85 1.52
N PHE A 84 11.54 0.71 1.54
CA PHE A 84 10.18 0.62 2.08
C PHE A 84 10.12 0.75 3.60
N MET A 85 11.12 0.25 4.32
CA MET A 85 11.18 0.44 5.76
C MET A 85 11.44 1.91 6.14
N GLU A 86 12.17 2.66 5.30
CA GLU A 86 12.46 4.08 5.53
C GLU A 86 11.33 5.02 5.06
N HIS A 87 10.73 4.74 3.90
CA HIS A 87 9.78 5.64 3.23
C HIS A 87 8.34 5.13 3.18
N GLY A 88 8.10 3.88 3.57
CA GLY A 88 6.82 3.22 3.45
C GLY A 88 6.57 2.66 2.05
N LEU A 89 5.51 1.87 1.92
CA LEU A 89 5.09 1.29 0.64
C LEU A 89 3.86 2.04 0.12
N PRO A 90 3.96 2.74 -1.03
CA PRO A 90 2.83 3.46 -1.59
C PRO A 90 1.88 2.53 -2.38
N LEU A 91 0.59 2.58 -2.06
CA LEU A 91 -0.50 1.99 -2.84
C LEU A 91 -1.23 3.09 -3.61
N ARG A 92 -1.13 3.09 -4.94
CA ARG A 92 -1.81 4.08 -5.80
C ARG A 92 -3.32 4.03 -5.59
N GLN A 93 -3.96 5.19 -5.40
CA GLN A 93 -5.42 5.27 -5.23
C GLN A 93 -6.16 4.73 -6.47
N SER A 94 -5.56 4.84 -7.67
CA SER A 94 -6.13 4.29 -8.90
C SER A 94 -6.32 2.77 -8.87
N LEU A 95 -5.66 2.04 -7.97
CA LEU A 95 -5.82 0.60 -7.77
C LEU A 95 -6.87 0.27 -6.69
N THR A 96 -7.59 1.27 -6.20
CA THR A 96 -8.55 1.16 -5.10
C THR A 96 -9.91 1.71 -5.52
N ASN A 97 -10.98 1.33 -4.81
CA ASN A 97 -12.33 1.89 -4.99
C ASN A 97 -12.89 2.53 -3.70
N GLY A 98 -12.07 2.63 -2.65
CA GLY A 98 -12.45 3.26 -1.38
C GLY A 98 -11.49 2.93 -0.25
N SER A 99 -11.77 3.49 0.92
CA SER A 99 -11.04 3.21 2.17
C SER A 99 -12.03 3.07 3.34
N GLY A 100 -11.58 2.46 4.44
CA GLY A 100 -12.39 2.21 5.63
C GLY A 100 -11.57 2.27 6.92
N THR A 101 -12.28 2.36 8.04
CA THR A 101 -11.73 2.45 9.40
C THR A 101 -12.59 1.65 10.35
N ASN A 102 -11.98 1.04 11.37
CA ASN A 102 -12.71 0.42 12.48
C ASN A 102 -13.18 1.46 13.53
N ASN A 103 -12.80 2.74 13.35
CA ASN A 103 -13.22 3.86 14.19
C ASN A 103 -13.89 4.95 13.34
N PRO A 104 -15.19 4.82 13.04
CA PRO A 104 -15.91 5.75 12.15
C PRO A 104 -16.21 7.11 12.79
N GLY A 105 -16.00 7.26 14.10
CA GLY A 105 -16.35 8.48 14.86
C GLY A 105 -15.55 9.74 14.50
N MET A 106 -14.67 9.68 13.51
CA MET A 106 -13.84 10.81 13.07
C MET A 106 -14.53 11.76 12.07
N PHE A 107 -15.79 11.48 11.68
CA PHE A 107 -16.54 12.23 10.65
C PHE A 107 -17.85 12.88 11.13
N LEU A 108 -18.03 13.07 12.44
CA LEU A 108 -19.12 13.90 12.97
C LEU A 108 -18.71 15.36 13.11
#